data_AF-A0A1Q2YJS9-F1
#
_entry.id   AF-A0A1Q2YJS9-F1
#
_cell.length_a   1.000
_cell.length_b   1.000
_cell.length_c   1.000
_cell.angle_alpha   90.00
_cell.angle_beta   90.00
_cell.angle_gamma   90.00
#
_symmetry.space_group_name_H-M   'P 1'
#
loop_
_entity.id
_entity.type
_entity.pdbx_description
1 polymer ?
#
loop_
_entity_poly.entity_id
_entity_poly.type
_entity_poly.pdbx_seq_one_letter_code
_entity_poly.pdbx_strand_id
1 'polypeptide(L)'
;MVEFDESVHLKSVIFSPSELALIAPDITLSKYLEAGYRPSLRQFNEFKPVAISTAGISRYDKNAETDQLNELTTVIGSSSVKWGGTSTICTISAGIVEDDFEAVNDYRMRLDADIIVGDEKEEEVENVLGGDLINENGAVYPVVEIAKGVSGPPGEEEIGLGEKLYESILHSGLIDRKALRVNVGRKHGRYV
;
A
#
# COMPACT_ATOMS: atom_id res chain seq x y z
N MET A 1 -43.71 -40.55 48.55
CA MET A 1 -43.08 -39.35 47.98
C MET A 1 -42.41 -39.82 46.71
N VAL A 2 -43.04 -39.57 45.55
CA VAL A 2 -42.57 -40.06 44.24
C VAL A 2 -41.94 -38.86 43.55
N GLU A 3 -40.61 -38.88 43.41
CA GLU A 3 -39.88 -37.86 42.66
C GLU A 3 -40.09 -38.11 41.16
N PHE A 4 -40.69 -37.14 40.47
CA PHE A 4 -40.75 -37.10 39.02
C PHE A 4 -39.47 -36.43 38.52
N ASP A 5 -38.54 -37.23 38.00
CA ASP A 5 -37.37 -36.73 37.27
C ASP A 5 -37.78 -36.47 35.80
N GLU A 6 -38.49 -35.36 35.58
CA GLU A 6 -38.90 -34.94 34.23
C GLU A 6 -37.71 -34.31 33.50
N SER A 7 -36.94 -35.15 32.80
CA SER A 7 -35.96 -34.67 31.83
C SER A 7 -36.65 -34.09 30.59
N VAL A 8 -36.60 -32.76 30.45
CA VAL A 8 -37.13 -32.05 29.29
C VAL A 8 -36.11 -32.03 28.16
N HIS A 9 -36.39 -32.76 27.08
CA HIS A 9 -35.58 -32.71 25.86
C HIS A 9 -36.01 -31.55 24.96
N LEU A 10 -35.21 -30.48 24.95
CA LEU A 10 -35.39 -29.37 24.01
C LEU A 10 -34.87 -29.77 22.63
N LYS A 11 -35.68 -29.54 21.58
CA LYS A 11 -35.21 -29.68 20.19
C LYS A 11 -34.26 -28.55 19.85
N SER A 12 -33.11 -28.90 19.28
CA SER A 12 -32.21 -27.90 18.71
C SER A 12 -32.80 -27.30 17.44
N VAL A 13 -32.67 -25.99 17.29
CA VAL A 13 -32.99 -25.28 16.04
C VAL A 13 -31.77 -25.41 15.12
N ILE A 14 -32.01 -25.82 13.88
CA ILE A 14 -30.97 -26.03 12.87
C ILE A 14 -31.04 -24.86 11.89
N PHE A 15 -29.91 -24.18 11.71
CA PHE A 15 -29.73 -23.12 10.74
C PHE A 15 -28.78 -23.56 9.64
N SER A 16 -28.91 -22.99 8.43
CA SER A 16 -27.87 -23.15 7.42
C SER A 16 -26.56 -22.48 7.86
N PRO A 17 -25.38 -22.91 7.36
CA PRO A 17 -24.11 -22.30 7.74
C PRO A 17 -24.04 -20.79 7.46
N SER A 18 -24.66 -20.33 6.38
CA SER A 18 -24.69 -18.91 6.00
C SER A 18 -25.56 -18.07 6.95
N GLU A 19 -26.73 -18.59 7.36
CA GLU A 19 -27.59 -17.92 8.33
C GLU A 19 -26.97 -17.91 9.72
N LEU A 20 -26.37 -19.02 10.13
CA LEU A 20 -25.70 -19.10 11.43
C LEU A 20 -24.49 -18.14 11.48
N ALA A 21 -23.75 -18.00 10.38
CA ALA A 21 -22.64 -17.05 10.28
C ALA A 21 -23.10 -15.59 10.41
N LEU A 22 -24.32 -15.29 9.93
CA LEU A 22 -24.91 -13.95 10.03
C LEU A 22 -25.46 -13.66 11.44
N ILE A 23 -26.14 -14.64 12.05
CA ILE A 23 -26.81 -14.49 13.35
C ILE A 23 -25.81 -14.60 14.51
N ALA A 24 -24.89 -15.57 14.44
CA ALA A 24 -23.95 -15.91 15.49
C ALA A 24 -22.57 -16.30 14.90
N PRO A 25 -21.76 -15.31 14.50
CA PRO A 25 -20.44 -15.56 13.90
C PRO A 25 -19.50 -16.31 14.84
N ASP A 26 -19.57 -16.04 16.15
CA ASP A 26 -18.70 -16.65 17.16
C ASP A 26 -18.99 -18.16 17.34
N ILE A 27 -20.28 -18.52 17.42
CA ILE A 27 -20.72 -19.92 17.50
C ILE A 27 -20.33 -20.66 16.22
N THR A 28 -20.49 -20.01 15.07
CA THR A 28 -20.08 -20.57 13.78
C THR A 28 -18.59 -20.85 13.77
N LEU A 29 -17.77 -19.88 14.20
CA LEU A 29 -16.32 -20.05 14.30
C LEU A 29 -15.95 -21.21 15.23
N SER A 30 -16.49 -21.28 16.44
CA SER A 30 -16.21 -22.37 17.39
C SER A 30 -16.49 -23.74 16.78
N LYS A 31 -17.64 -23.92 16.12
CA LYS A 31 -17.99 -25.17 15.46
C LYS A 31 -17.00 -25.58 14.38
N TYR A 32 -16.52 -24.63 13.57
CA TYR A 32 -15.50 -24.92 12.55
C TYR A 32 -14.16 -25.27 13.20
N LEU A 33 -13.74 -24.54 14.24
CA LEU A 33 -12.49 -24.80 14.96
C LEU A 33 -12.48 -26.19 15.63
N GLU A 34 -13.60 -26.59 16.25
CA GLU A 34 -13.80 -27.94 16.81
C GLU A 34 -13.69 -29.03 15.73
N ALA A 35 -14.13 -28.74 14.51
CA ALA A 35 -14.00 -29.62 13.36
C ALA A 35 -12.61 -29.59 12.69
N GLY A 36 -11.68 -28.73 13.14
CA GLY A 36 -10.32 -28.62 12.60
C GLY A 36 -10.18 -27.74 11.34
N TYR A 37 -11.19 -26.96 11.01
CA TYR A 37 -11.19 -26.06 9.85
C TYR A 37 -11.60 -24.64 10.25
N ARG A 38 -11.47 -23.70 9.31
CA ARG A 38 -11.98 -22.34 9.47
C ARG A 38 -13.30 -22.18 8.69
N PRO A 39 -14.12 -21.15 8.99
CA PRO A 39 -15.33 -20.84 8.21
C PRO A 39 -15.09 -20.65 6.71
N SER A 40 -13.85 -20.40 6.29
CA SER A 40 -13.45 -20.35 4.88
C SER A 40 -13.16 -21.73 4.25
N LEU A 41 -13.54 -22.83 4.90
CA LEU A 41 -13.30 -24.23 4.48
C LEU A 41 -11.83 -24.55 4.20
N ARG A 42 -10.94 -23.98 5.01
CA ARG A 42 -9.48 -24.14 4.90
C ARG A 42 -8.90 -24.57 6.22
N GLN A 43 -7.73 -25.20 6.17
CA GLN A 43 -6.96 -25.55 7.36
C GLN A 43 -6.39 -24.28 8.04
N PHE A 44 -5.87 -24.43 9.26
CA PHE A 44 -5.35 -23.29 10.03
C PHE A 44 -4.18 -22.59 9.35
N ASN A 45 -3.27 -23.36 8.73
CA ASN A 45 -2.05 -22.86 8.09
C ASN A 45 -2.18 -22.70 6.57
N GLU A 46 -3.39 -22.81 6.02
CA GLU A 46 -3.61 -22.77 4.58
C GLU A 46 -3.96 -21.35 4.10
N PHE A 47 -3.08 -20.77 3.27
CA PHE A 47 -3.28 -19.47 2.65
C PHE A 47 -4.15 -19.55 1.40
N LYS A 48 -4.85 -18.47 1.06
CA LYS A 48 -5.61 -18.42 -0.21
C LYS A 48 -4.63 -18.30 -1.39
N PRO A 49 -4.96 -18.87 -2.56
CA PRO A 49 -4.16 -18.66 -3.75
C PRO A 49 -4.14 -17.18 -4.15
N VAL A 50 -3.00 -16.74 -4.69
CA VAL A 50 -2.76 -15.38 -5.20
C VAL A 50 -2.54 -15.49 -6.71
N ALA A 51 -3.27 -14.70 -7.50
CA ALA A 51 -3.01 -14.50 -8.91
C ALA A 51 -2.63 -13.03 -9.13
N ILE A 52 -1.54 -12.79 -9.87
CA ILE A 52 -1.00 -11.45 -10.10
C ILE A 52 -0.93 -11.22 -11.61
N SER A 53 -1.38 -10.05 -12.06
CA SER A 53 -1.14 -9.55 -13.42
C SER A 53 -0.58 -8.13 -13.34
N THR A 54 0.61 -7.92 -13.90
CA THR A 54 1.33 -6.64 -13.88
C THR A 54 1.16 -5.83 -15.18
N ALA A 55 0.45 -6.37 -16.16
CA ALA A 55 0.27 -5.77 -17.48
C ALA A 55 -1.15 -5.20 -17.65
N GLY A 56 -1.31 -4.25 -18.59
CA GLY A 56 -2.61 -3.81 -19.10
C GLY A 56 -3.01 -2.35 -18.85
N ILE A 57 -2.40 -1.64 -17.89
CA ILE A 57 -2.79 -0.24 -17.55
C ILE A 57 -1.61 0.74 -17.66
N SER A 58 -0.37 0.26 -17.52
CA SER A 58 0.82 1.11 -17.66
C SER A 58 1.00 1.61 -19.08
N ARG A 59 1.40 2.88 -19.22
CA ARG A 59 1.74 3.49 -20.51
C ARG A 59 2.92 2.85 -21.25
N TYR A 60 3.74 2.07 -20.54
CA TYR A 60 4.92 1.40 -21.11
C TYR A 60 4.62 -0.03 -21.57
N ASP A 61 3.36 -0.47 -21.50
CA ASP A 61 2.97 -1.80 -21.94
C ASP A 61 3.01 -1.89 -23.47
N LYS A 62 3.78 -2.85 -24.00
CA LYS A 62 4.18 -2.93 -25.42
C LYS A 62 3.13 -3.63 -26.31
N ASN A 63 1.85 -3.55 -25.94
CA ASN A 63 0.79 -4.15 -26.74
C ASN A 63 0.46 -3.24 -27.93
N ALA A 64 0.82 -3.69 -29.14
CA ALA A 64 0.80 -2.91 -30.38
C ALA A 64 -0.59 -2.38 -30.83
N GLU A 65 -1.68 -2.84 -30.20
CA GLU A 65 -3.04 -2.38 -30.51
C GLU A 65 -3.48 -1.18 -29.64
N THR A 66 -2.72 -0.85 -28.59
CA THR A 66 -3.07 0.16 -27.58
C THR A 66 -2.19 1.41 -27.62
N ASP A 67 -1.28 1.54 -28.59
CA ASP A 67 -0.29 2.64 -28.63
C ASP A 67 -0.92 4.04 -28.57
N GLN A 68 -2.08 4.26 -29.20
CA GLN A 68 -2.80 5.55 -29.12
C GLN A 68 -3.43 5.81 -27.74
N LEU A 69 -3.84 4.77 -27.02
CA LEU A 69 -4.38 4.86 -25.67
C LEU A 69 -3.28 5.02 -24.62
N ASN A 70 -2.11 4.42 -24.86
CA ASN A 70 -0.94 4.49 -23.98
C ASN A 70 -0.38 5.92 -23.85
N GLU A 71 -0.50 6.74 -24.90
CA GLU A 71 -0.10 8.15 -24.85
C GLU A 71 -0.98 9.00 -23.93
N LEU A 72 -2.24 8.60 -23.72
CA LEU A 72 -3.22 9.33 -22.92
C LEU A 72 -3.14 9.01 -21.41
N THR A 73 -2.51 7.91 -21.03
CA THR A 73 -2.43 7.51 -19.61
C THR A 73 -1.21 8.13 -18.91
N THR A 74 -1.40 8.55 -17.66
CA THR A 74 -0.33 9.04 -16.76
C THR A 74 0.25 7.93 -15.89
N VAL A 75 -0.27 6.72 -16.02
CA VAL A 75 0.12 5.56 -15.20
C VAL A 75 1.45 5.01 -15.70
N ILE A 76 2.45 5.01 -14.82
CA ILE A 76 3.79 4.48 -15.10
C ILE A 76 3.91 2.99 -14.76
N GLY A 77 3.13 2.50 -13.80
CA GLY A 77 3.15 1.11 -13.37
C GLY A 77 1.78 0.66 -12.87
N SER A 78 1.48 -0.62 -13.02
CA SER A 78 0.20 -1.17 -12.56
C SER A 78 0.34 -2.61 -12.11
N SER A 79 -0.50 -3.02 -11.18
CA SER A 79 -0.70 -4.42 -10.84
C SER A 79 -2.16 -4.69 -10.48
N SER A 80 -2.64 -5.86 -10.86
CA SER A 80 -3.91 -6.41 -10.41
C SER A 80 -3.65 -7.71 -9.69
N VAL A 81 -4.15 -7.82 -8.47
CA VAL A 81 -3.91 -8.95 -7.58
C VAL A 81 -5.25 -9.50 -7.15
N LYS A 82 -5.49 -10.78 -7.42
CA LYS A 82 -6.65 -11.52 -6.92
C LYS A 82 -6.21 -12.50 -5.84
N TRP A 83 -6.73 -12.30 -4.63
CA TRP A 83 -6.49 -13.14 -3.47
C TRP A 83 -7.80 -13.79 -3.02
N GLY A 84 -8.04 -15.00 -3.52
CA GLY A 84 -9.33 -15.69 -3.38
C GLY A 84 -10.51 -14.85 -3.88
N GLY A 85 -11.33 -14.34 -2.96
CA GLY A 85 -12.50 -13.51 -3.26
C GLY A 85 -12.25 -12.00 -3.28
N THR A 86 -11.07 -11.55 -2.88
CA THR A 86 -10.69 -10.13 -2.87
C THR A 86 -9.84 -9.82 -4.10
N SER A 87 -10.13 -8.71 -4.76
CA SER A 87 -9.33 -8.20 -5.88
C SER A 87 -8.83 -6.80 -5.54
N THR A 88 -7.57 -6.54 -5.83
CA THR A 88 -6.92 -5.23 -5.65
C THR A 88 -6.35 -4.80 -6.99
N ILE A 89 -6.56 -3.54 -7.34
CA ILE A 89 -5.96 -2.91 -8.53
C ILE A 89 -5.10 -1.76 -8.01
N CYS A 90 -3.81 -1.80 -8.32
CA CYS A 90 -2.86 -0.77 -7.94
C CYS A 90 -2.35 -0.09 -9.21
N THR A 91 -2.36 1.23 -9.22
CA THR A 91 -1.78 2.05 -10.29
C THR A 91 -0.81 3.04 -9.67
N ILE A 92 0.33 3.23 -10.32
CA ILE A 92 1.37 4.15 -9.91
C ILE A 92 1.44 5.27 -10.94
N SER A 93 1.30 6.50 -10.46
CA SER A 93 1.59 7.73 -11.20
C SER A 93 2.74 8.47 -10.51
N ALA A 94 3.44 9.33 -11.25
CA ALA A 94 4.52 10.14 -10.70
C ALA A 94 4.38 11.61 -11.11
N GLY A 95 4.82 12.49 -10.21
CA GLY A 95 5.00 13.92 -10.46
C GLY A 95 6.46 14.30 -10.25
N ILE A 96 6.89 15.40 -10.88
CA ILE A 96 8.22 15.97 -10.69
C ILE A 96 8.06 17.22 -9.84
N VAL A 97 8.88 17.34 -8.80
CA VAL A 97 8.93 18.49 -7.89
C VAL A 97 10.38 18.98 -7.82
N GLU A 98 10.56 20.30 -7.74
CA GLU A 98 11.88 20.92 -7.51
C GLU A 98 12.24 20.77 -6.03
N ASP A 99 13.44 20.28 -5.73
CA ASP A 99 13.94 20.15 -4.36
C ASP A 99 14.76 21.40 -4.00
N ASP A 100 14.11 22.37 -3.36
CA ASP A 100 14.73 23.63 -2.95
C ASP A 100 15.82 23.43 -1.88
N PHE A 101 15.77 22.33 -1.11
CA PHE A 101 16.73 22.08 -0.02
C PHE A 101 18.04 21.46 -0.54
N GLU A 102 18.00 20.58 -1.55
CA GLU A 102 19.21 20.12 -2.23
C GLU A 102 19.92 21.26 -2.99
N ALA A 103 19.17 22.25 -3.50
CA ALA A 103 19.75 23.40 -4.20
C ALA A 103 20.64 24.28 -3.29
N VAL A 104 20.30 24.40 -2.01
CA VAL A 104 21.09 25.16 -1.02
C VAL A 104 22.33 24.37 -0.56
N ASN A 105 22.32 23.04 -0.67
CA ASN A 105 23.47 22.19 -0.35
C ASN A 105 24.42 21.96 -1.54
N ASP A 106 24.04 22.38 -2.76
CA ASP A 106 24.97 22.38 -3.89
C ASP A 106 26.06 23.44 -3.63
N TYR A 107 27.32 23.00 -3.55
CA TYR A 107 28.49 23.86 -3.31
C TYR A 107 28.52 25.09 -4.23
N ARG A 108 27.95 25.00 -5.44
CA ARG A 108 27.84 26.11 -6.38
C ARG A 108 26.99 27.27 -5.85
N MET A 109 25.83 27.00 -5.26
CA MET A 109 24.97 28.07 -4.71
C MET A 109 25.50 28.61 -3.37
N ARG A 110 26.19 27.77 -2.58
CA ARG A 110 26.87 28.21 -1.36
C ARG A 110 28.03 29.17 -1.64
N LEU A 111 28.79 28.90 -2.70
CA LEU A 111 29.84 29.78 -3.21
C LEU A 111 29.29 31.13 -3.69
N ASP A 112 28.13 31.14 -4.35
CA ASP A 112 27.47 32.37 -4.78
C ASP A 112 26.86 33.17 -3.60
N ALA A 113 26.65 32.54 -2.44
CA ALA A 113 26.06 33.13 -1.25
C ALA A 113 27.07 33.53 -0.15
N ASP A 114 28.38 33.37 -0.35
CA ASP A 114 29.45 33.64 0.64
C ASP A 114 29.28 32.93 2.01
N ILE A 115 28.58 31.79 2.05
CA ILE A 115 28.37 31.01 3.29
C ILE A 115 29.42 29.91 3.37
N ILE A 116 30.45 30.11 4.20
CA ILE A 116 31.42 29.06 4.56
C ILE A 116 30.91 28.34 5.81
N VAL A 117 30.25 27.19 5.63
CA VAL A 117 29.97 26.26 6.73
C VAL A 117 31.16 25.31 6.85
N GLY A 118 31.78 25.24 8.03
CA GLY A 118 32.86 24.27 8.29
C GLY A 118 32.29 22.87 8.48
N ASP A 119 32.99 21.87 7.93
CA ASP A 119 32.59 20.45 7.87
C ASP A 119 32.09 19.87 9.23
N GLU A 120 32.62 20.36 10.36
CA GLU A 120 32.25 19.90 11.71
C GLU A 120 30.81 20.24 12.13
N LYS A 121 30.17 21.26 11.52
CA LYS A 121 28.78 21.63 11.83
C LYS A 121 27.74 20.89 11.00
N GLU A 122 28.13 20.27 9.89
CA GLU A 122 27.19 19.54 9.03
C GLU A 122 26.79 18.20 9.68
N GLU A 123 27.77 17.49 10.26
CA GLU A 123 27.53 16.22 10.98
C GLU A 123 26.69 16.42 12.27
N GLU A 124 26.83 17.55 12.97
CA GLU A 124 26.02 17.84 14.16
C GLU A 124 24.57 18.25 13.84
N VAL A 125 24.31 18.86 12.67
CA VAL A 125 22.95 19.26 12.26
C VAL A 125 22.16 18.08 11.71
N GLU A 126 22.82 17.13 11.03
CA GLU A 126 22.19 15.88 10.58
C GLU A 126 21.71 15.01 11.76
N ASN A 127 22.47 14.95 12.85
CA ASN A 127 22.16 14.07 13.99
C ASN A 127 21.07 14.59 14.96
N VAL A 128 20.69 15.88 14.90
CA VAL A 128 19.76 16.51 15.87
C VAL A 128 18.30 16.53 15.40
N LEU A 129 18.07 16.48 14.08
CA LEU A 129 16.75 16.32 13.48
C LEU A 129 16.62 14.83 13.17
N GLY A 130 15.70 14.10 13.83
CA GLY A 130 15.46 12.66 13.59
C GLY A 130 14.99 12.34 12.16
N GLY A 131 15.83 12.62 11.18
CA GLY A 131 15.54 12.80 9.76
C GLY A 131 16.35 11.88 8.84
N ASP A 132 17.14 10.95 9.38
CA ASP A 132 17.94 10.01 8.59
C ASP A 132 17.10 9.26 7.55
N LEU A 133 15.95 8.71 7.95
CA LEU A 133 15.15 7.87 7.05
C LEU A 133 14.47 8.66 5.92
N ILE A 134 14.05 9.92 6.14
CA ILE A 134 13.38 10.73 5.11
C ILE A 134 14.40 11.34 4.14
N ASN A 135 15.63 11.58 4.62
CA ASN A 135 16.72 12.08 3.79
C ASN A 135 17.34 10.98 2.93
N GLU A 136 17.36 9.73 3.41
CA GLU A 136 17.93 8.60 2.68
C GLU A 136 16.91 7.85 1.83
N ASN A 137 15.69 7.63 2.33
CA ASN A 137 14.70 6.81 1.65
C ASN A 137 13.60 7.65 0.98
N GLY A 138 13.17 7.19 -0.18
CA GLY A 138 11.96 7.64 -0.84
C GLY A 138 10.72 6.92 -0.28
N ALA A 139 9.57 7.56 -0.45
CA ALA A 139 8.27 7.00 -0.13
C ALA A 139 7.32 7.09 -1.33
N VAL A 140 6.19 6.41 -1.23
CA VAL A 140 5.04 6.60 -2.13
C VAL A 140 3.88 7.14 -1.32
N TYR A 141 3.00 7.90 -1.95
CA TYR A 141 1.81 8.46 -1.32
C TYR A 141 0.57 7.69 -1.80
N PRO A 142 0.20 6.59 -1.12
CA PRO A 142 -0.90 5.75 -1.56
C PRO A 142 -2.24 6.42 -1.27
N VAL A 143 -3.13 6.37 -2.25
CA VAL A 143 -4.56 6.66 -2.06
C VAL A 143 -5.28 5.33 -2.15
N VAL A 144 -5.91 4.91 -1.04
CA VAL A 144 -6.61 3.64 -0.93
C VAL A 144 -8.10 3.88 -1.08
N GLU A 145 -8.74 3.11 -1.95
CA GLU A 145 -10.19 3.09 -2.11
C GLU A 145 -10.69 1.65 -1.95
N ILE A 146 -11.65 1.45 -1.04
CA ILE A 146 -12.28 0.15 -0.77
C ILE A 146 -13.72 0.21 -1.26
N ALA A 147 -13.99 -0.49 -2.36
CA ALA A 147 -15.31 -0.55 -2.97
C ALA A 147 -16.34 -1.28 -2.07
N LYS A 148 -17.00 -0.53 -1.19
CA LYS A 148 -18.08 -1.00 -0.29
C LYS A 148 -19.49 -0.69 -0.80
N GLY A 149 -19.61 -0.06 -1.97
CA GLY A 149 -20.90 0.38 -2.51
C GLY A 149 -21.46 1.64 -1.84
N VAL A 150 -20.65 2.36 -1.08
CA VAL A 150 -20.99 3.65 -0.48
C VAL A 150 -20.14 4.74 -1.15
N SER A 151 -20.77 5.85 -1.52
CA SER A 151 -20.06 7.03 -2.02
C SER A 151 -19.91 8.02 -0.88
N GLY A 152 -18.68 8.44 -0.58
CA GLY A 152 -18.41 9.35 0.52
C GLY A 152 -16.92 9.73 0.62
N PRO A 153 -16.57 10.58 1.60
CA PRO A 153 -15.17 10.81 1.93
C PRO A 153 -14.49 9.50 2.38
N PRO A 154 -13.15 9.43 2.32
CA PRO A 154 -12.43 8.23 2.72
C PRO A 154 -12.70 7.88 4.18
N GLY A 155 -12.97 6.61 4.45
CA GLY A 155 -13.20 6.08 5.79
C GLY A 155 -11.90 5.86 6.56
N GLU A 156 -12.02 5.60 7.87
CA GLU A 156 -10.87 5.34 8.76
C GLU A 156 -9.99 4.18 8.28
N GLU A 157 -10.59 3.13 7.71
CA GLU A 157 -9.85 1.98 7.18
C GLU A 157 -8.98 2.35 5.97
N GLU A 158 -9.50 3.19 5.06
CA GLU A 158 -8.78 3.65 3.87
C GLU A 158 -7.62 4.56 4.25
N ILE A 159 -7.88 5.52 5.15
CA ILE A 159 -6.87 6.45 5.67
C ILE A 159 -5.77 5.68 6.41
N GLY A 160 -6.15 4.83 7.36
CA GLY A 160 -5.20 4.06 8.16
C GLY A 160 -4.40 3.05 7.35
N LEU A 161 -4.98 2.48 6.28
CA LEU A 161 -4.23 1.61 5.36
C LEU A 161 -3.24 2.41 4.51
N GLY A 162 -3.64 3.59 4.02
CA GLY A 162 -2.76 4.48 3.28
C GLY A 162 -1.53 4.91 4.10
N GLU A 163 -1.75 5.34 5.34
CA GLU A 163 -0.69 5.71 6.27
C GLU A 163 0.27 4.54 6.54
N LYS A 164 -0.25 3.36 6.85
CA LYS A 164 0.58 2.16 7.07
C LYS A 164 1.41 1.78 5.86
N LEU A 165 0.86 1.91 4.65
CA LEU A 165 1.58 1.64 3.42
C LEU A 165 2.71 2.65 3.18
N TYR A 166 2.45 3.94 3.41
CA TYR A 166 3.46 4.99 3.36
C TYR A 166 4.61 4.71 4.32
N GLU A 167 4.31 4.52 5.60
CA GLU A 167 5.31 4.28 6.65
C GLU A 167 6.09 2.99 6.40
N SER A 168 5.41 1.92 5.99
CA SER A 168 6.07 0.64 5.71
C SER A 168 7.07 0.77 4.57
N ILE A 169 6.72 1.51 3.51
CA ILE A 169 7.62 1.70 2.36
C ILE A 169 8.81 2.59 2.77
N LEU A 170 8.55 3.71 3.46
CA LEU A 170 9.59 4.62 3.93
C LEU A 170 10.60 3.92 4.87
N HIS A 171 10.10 3.19 5.87
CA HIS A 171 10.94 2.52 6.86
C HIS A 171 11.61 1.25 6.33
N SER A 172 11.08 0.64 5.28
CA SER A 172 11.71 -0.54 4.66
C SER A 172 12.96 -0.23 3.84
N GLY A 173 13.17 1.03 3.44
CA GLY A 173 14.26 1.40 2.53
C GLY A 173 14.15 0.79 1.14
N LEU A 174 12.94 0.38 0.72
CA LEU A 174 12.71 -0.21 -0.62
C LEU A 174 13.03 0.76 -1.76
N ILE A 175 12.90 2.06 -1.51
CA ILE A 175 13.16 3.12 -2.49
C ILE A 175 14.25 4.00 -1.90
N ASP A 176 15.42 4.04 -2.54
CA ASP A 176 16.47 5.01 -2.23
C ASP A 176 16.06 6.37 -2.81
N ARG A 177 16.18 7.45 -2.03
CA ARG A 177 15.90 8.82 -2.51
C ARG A 177 16.76 9.19 -3.71
N LYS A 178 18.01 8.71 -3.77
CA LYS A 178 18.91 8.95 -4.91
C LYS A 178 18.39 8.33 -6.21
N ALA A 179 17.63 7.23 -6.13
CA ALA A 179 17.04 6.57 -7.30
C ALA A 179 15.88 7.38 -7.91
N LEU A 180 15.31 8.34 -7.16
CA LEU A 180 14.24 9.22 -7.63
C LEU A 180 14.75 10.53 -8.27
N ARG A 181 16.07 10.79 -8.25
CA ARG A 181 16.64 12.01 -8.84
C ARG A 181 16.43 12.06 -10.34
N VAL A 182 15.96 13.22 -10.83
CA VAL A 182 15.71 13.44 -12.26
C VAL A 182 16.99 13.90 -12.95
N ASN A 183 17.47 13.10 -13.90
CA ASN A 183 18.59 13.49 -14.75
C ASN A 183 18.13 14.44 -15.87
N VAL A 184 18.25 15.75 -15.61
CA VAL A 184 17.96 16.77 -16.63
C VAL A 184 19.05 16.77 -17.71
N GLY A 185 18.67 16.52 -18.96
CA GLY A 185 19.60 16.55 -20.09
C GLY A 185 20.12 17.96 -20.33
N ARG A 186 21.44 18.19 -20.23
CA ARG A 186 22.06 19.45 -20.68
C ARG A 186 21.95 19.54 -22.21
N LYS A 187 21.02 20.34 -22.71
CA LYS A 187 21.04 20.78 -24.11
C LYS A 187 22.25 21.70 -24.28
N HIS A 188 23.38 21.15 -24.73
CA HIS A 188 24.52 21.94 -25.17
C HIS A 188 24.04 22.79 -26.36
N GLY A 189 23.75 24.06 -26.11
CA GLY A 189 23.46 25.05 -27.14
C GLY A 189 24.72 25.28 -27.98
N ARG A 190 24.91 24.48 -29.03
CA ARG A 190 25.68 24.92 -30.18
C ARG A 190 24.83 25.92 -30.93
N TYR A 191 24.96 27.20 -30.57
CA TYR A 191 24.64 28.28 -31.48
C TYR A 191 25.70 28.25 -32.59
N VAL A 192 25.24 27.98 -33.81
CA VAL A 192 26.01 28.17 -35.06
C VAL A 192 26.01 29.66 -35.40
#